data_AF-W5TK51-F1
#
_entry.id   AF-W5TK51-F1
#
_cell.length_a   1.000
_cell.length_b   1.000
_cell.length_c   1.000
_cell.angle_alpha   90.00
_cell.angle_beta   90.00
_cell.angle_gamma   90.00
#
_symmetry.space_group_name_H-M   'P 1'
#
loop_
_entity.id
_entity.type
_entity.pdbx_description
1 polymer ?
#
loop_
_entity_poly.entity_id
_entity_poly.type
_entity_poly.pdbx_seq_one_letter_code
_entity_poly.pdbx_strand_id
1 'polypeptide(L)'
;MSDRPPSSPVRADSGAAPTGRDEVVAAVMEAAADLFAERGPAATSVRDIAERAGVNHGLVFRHFGAKDRLVGAVLKFLGDRSGALAESGRLTTDDPELRRHLTVLARCILDGYPVGELQERFPVMALMIERIRPELGSDRAAGLAVAHLAAFAMGWQLLEPFLRSAAGLQDLGDAELRAAIDEQAARILRP
;
A
#
# COMPACT_ATOMS: atom_id res chain seq x y z
N MET A 1 -38.25 27.16 -46.00
CA MET A 1 -38.16 27.38 -44.54
C MET A 1 -38.61 26.10 -43.86
N SER A 2 -37.67 25.23 -43.52
CA SER A 2 -37.92 24.02 -42.71
C SER A 2 -37.01 24.16 -41.50
N ASP A 3 -37.62 24.51 -40.38
CA ASP A 3 -36.96 24.85 -39.12
C ASP A 3 -36.73 23.54 -38.35
N ARG A 4 -35.46 23.16 -38.21
CA ARG A 4 -35.05 21.95 -37.47
C ARG A 4 -34.89 22.35 -36.00
N PRO A 5 -35.52 21.68 -35.03
CA PRO A 5 -35.38 22.06 -33.63
C PRO A 5 -33.93 21.83 -33.16
N PRO A 6 -33.42 22.64 -32.22
CA PRO A 6 -32.05 22.50 -31.73
C PRO A 6 -31.87 21.19 -30.99
N SER A 7 -30.79 20.49 -31.35
CA SER A 7 -30.25 19.33 -30.66
C SER A 7 -30.06 19.62 -29.18
N SER A 8 -30.63 18.78 -28.32
CA SER A 8 -30.34 18.78 -26.88
C SER A 8 -28.84 18.63 -26.64
N PRO A 9 -28.25 19.37 -25.70
CA PRO A 9 -26.85 19.21 -25.37
C PRO A 9 -26.66 17.84 -24.71
N VAL A 10 -25.72 17.07 -25.27
CA VAL A 10 -25.14 15.88 -24.66
C VAL A 10 -24.69 16.25 -23.25
N ARG A 11 -25.37 15.71 -22.23
CA ARG A 11 -24.89 15.79 -20.85
C ARG A 11 -23.59 14.99 -20.78
N ALA A 12 -22.52 15.68 -20.40
CA ALA A 12 -21.25 15.07 -20.07
C ALA A 12 -21.45 14.01 -18.97
N ASP A 13 -20.89 12.83 -19.21
CA ASP A 13 -20.83 11.72 -18.28
C ASP A 13 -19.90 12.08 -17.12
N SER A 14 -20.48 12.42 -15.98
CA SER A 14 -19.77 12.69 -14.73
C SER A 14 -20.13 11.61 -13.72
N GLY A 15 -19.21 10.67 -13.51
CA GLY A 15 -19.06 9.86 -12.29
C GLY A 15 -20.29 9.13 -11.80
N ALA A 16 -20.77 8.12 -12.54
CA ALA A 16 -21.78 7.21 -12.01
C ALA A 16 -21.23 6.47 -10.77
N ALA A 17 -22.03 6.43 -9.70
CA ALA A 17 -21.69 5.68 -8.49
C ALA A 17 -21.43 4.20 -8.86
N PRO A 18 -20.46 3.51 -8.21
CA PRO A 18 -20.21 2.08 -8.46
C PRO A 18 -21.50 1.28 -8.26
N THR A 19 -21.94 0.54 -9.29
CA THR A 19 -23.21 -0.21 -9.23
C THR A 19 -23.03 -1.72 -9.29
N GLY A 20 -21.93 -2.19 -9.90
CA GLY A 20 -21.55 -3.60 -9.90
C GLY A 20 -20.94 -4.05 -8.57
N ARG A 21 -21.11 -5.33 -8.20
CA ARG A 21 -20.47 -5.91 -6.99
C ARG A 21 -18.96 -5.67 -6.99
N ASP A 22 -18.29 -5.93 -8.11
CA ASP A 22 -16.83 -5.84 -8.20
C ASP A 22 -16.35 -4.38 -8.19
N GLU A 23 -17.11 -3.48 -8.82
CA GLU A 23 -16.87 -2.03 -8.78
C GLU A 23 -17.00 -1.47 -7.35
N VAL A 24 -18.04 -1.88 -6.63
CA VAL A 24 -18.26 -1.50 -5.23
C VAL A 24 -17.11 -2.00 -4.36
N VAL A 25 -16.71 -3.27 -4.53
CA VAL A 25 -15.58 -3.85 -3.78
C VAL A 25 -14.29 -3.08 -4.07
N ALA A 26 -13.98 -2.82 -5.34
CA ALA A 26 -12.78 -2.07 -5.73
C ALA A 26 -12.78 -0.65 -5.15
N ALA A 27 -13.90 0.08 -5.27
CA ALA A 27 -14.03 1.44 -4.72
C ALA A 27 -13.86 1.46 -3.19
N VAL A 28 -14.41 0.47 -2.49
CA VAL A 28 -14.26 0.33 -1.04
C VAL A 28 -12.81 -0.01 -0.65
N MET A 29 -12.13 -0.90 -1.39
CA MET A 29 -10.73 -1.23 -1.12
C MET A 29 -9.83 -0.01 -1.29
N GLU A 30 -10.00 0.77 -2.35
CA GLU A 30 -9.23 1.99 -2.56
C GLU A 30 -9.50 3.04 -1.48
N ALA A 31 -10.78 3.33 -1.20
CA ALA A 31 -11.15 4.29 -0.16
C ALA A 31 -10.62 3.88 1.22
N ALA A 32 -10.69 2.59 1.56
CA ALA A 32 -10.18 2.08 2.82
C ALA A 32 -8.65 2.15 2.90
N ALA A 33 -7.95 1.75 1.84
CA ALA A 33 -6.50 1.83 1.77
C ALA A 33 -5.99 3.28 1.90
N ASP A 34 -6.67 4.26 1.26
CA ASP A 34 -6.36 5.68 1.43
C ASP A 34 -6.57 6.14 2.87
N LEU A 35 -7.74 5.88 3.44
CA LEU A 35 -8.04 6.31 4.82
C LEU A 35 -7.09 5.66 5.84
N PHE A 36 -6.71 4.40 5.65
CA PHE A 36 -5.71 3.74 6.49
C PHE A 36 -4.32 4.35 6.30
N ALA A 37 -3.94 4.71 5.07
CA ALA A 37 -2.70 5.41 4.76
C ALA A 37 -2.70 6.90 5.17
N GLU A 38 -3.85 7.51 5.42
CA GLU A 38 -4.01 8.89 5.92
C GLU A 38 -3.98 8.98 7.45
N ARG A 39 -4.75 8.13 8.16
CA ARG A 39 -4.88 8.19 9.64
C ARG A 39 -4.94 6.85 10.39
N GLY A 40 -4.81 5.71 9.70
CA GLY A 40 -4.83 4.38 10.31
C GLY A 40 -6.22 3.76 10.48
N PRO A 41 -6.31 2.43 10.66
CA PRO A 41 -7.56 1.71 10.80
C PRO A 41 -8.36 2.03 12.07
N ALA A 42 -7.72 2.28 13.22
CA ALA A 42 -8.40 2.60 14.47
C ALA A 42 -9.17 3.93 14.40
N ALA A 43 -8.62 4.92 13.68
CA ALA A 43 -9.24 6.24 13.47
C ALA A 43 -10.21 6.30 12.28
N THR A 44 -10.50 5.17 11.63
CA THR A 44 -11.32 5.12 10.42
C THR A 44 -12.55 4.25 10.61
N SER A 45 -13.75 4.81 10.50
CA SER A 45 -14.99 4.03 10.60
C SER A 45 -15.38 3.38 9.26
N VAL A 46 -16.26 2.38 9.29
CA VAL A 46 -16.84 1.80 8.05
C VAL A 46 -17.69 2.83 7.31
N ARG A 47 -18.32 3.76 8.03
CA ARG A 47 -19.07 4.87 7.47
C ARG A 47 -18.18 5.82 6.68
N ASP A 48 -17.01 6.17 7.22
CA ASP A 48 -16.06 7.06 6.54
C ASP A 48 -15.59 6.45 5.21
N ILE A 49 -15.38 5.12 5.20
CA ILE A 49 -15.00 4.37 4.00
C ILE A 49 -16.13 4.38 2.98
N ALA A 50 -17.37 4.11 3.41
CA ALA A 50 -18.52 4.12 2.52
C ALA A 50 -18.75 5.50 1.88
N GLU A 51 -18.61 6.56 2.67
CA GLU A 51 -18.71 7.94 2.22
C GLU A 51 -17.61 8.28 1.20
N ARG A 52 -16.35 7.94 1.50
CA ARG A 52 -15.23 8.15 0.58
C ARG A 52 -15.36 7.35 -0.72
N ALA A 53 -15.88 6.13 -0.64
CA ALA A 53 -16.11 5.26 -1.81
C ALA A 53 -17.35 5.65 -2.63
N GLY A 54 -18.20 6.55 -2.13
CA GLY A 54 -19.46 6.90 -2.79
C GLY A 54 -20.48 5.75 -2.84
N VAL A 55 -20.45 4.85 -1.85
CA VAL A 55 -21.32 3.66 -1.79
C VAL A 55 -22.20 3.66 -0.55
N ASN A 56 -23.28 2.88 -0.58
CA ASN A 56 -24.14 2.71 0.59
C ASN A 56 -23.41 1.95 1.71
N HIS A 57 -23.43 2.49 2.93
CA HIS A 57 -22.81 1.87 4.12
C HIS A 57 -23.25 0.41 4.37
N GLY A 58 -24.52 0.09 4.13
CA GLY A 58 -25.04 -1.27 4.27
C GLY A 58 -24.42 -2.27 3.28
N LEU A 59 -23.98 -1.80 2.11
CA LEU A 59 -23.26 -2.64 1.14
C LEU A 59 -21.87 -2.99 1.68
N VAL A 60 -21.15 -2.03 2.26
CA VAL A 60 -19.82 -2.28 2.85
C VAL A 60 -19.91 -3.34 3.94
N PHE A 61 -20.87 -3.19 4.85
CA PHE A 61 -21.09 -4.19 5.91
C PHE A 61 -21.48 -5.56 5.34
N ARG A 62 -22.32 -5.61 4.31
CA ARG A 62 -22.70 -6.87 3.65
C ARG A 62 -21.50 -7.58 3.00
N HIS A 63 -20.55 -6.84 2.43
CA HIS A 63 -19.40 -7.41 1.74
C HIS A 63 -18.28 -7.87 2.68
N PHE A 64 -17.97 -7.09 3.72
CA PHE A 64 -16.79 -7.32 4.55
C PHE A 64 -17.14 -7.68 6.01
N GLY A 65 -18.33 -7.29 6.47
CA GLY A 65 -18.80 -7.47 7.84
C GLY A 65 -17.96 -6.69 8.85
N ALA A 66 -17.28 -7.40 9.76
CA ALA A 66 -16.50 -6.77 10.83
C ALA A 66 -15.27 -6.01 10.31
N LYS A 67 -14.83 -5.00 11.06
CA LYS A 67 -13.70 -4.13 10.71
C LYS A 67 -12.41 -4.91 10.45
N ASP A 68 -12.12 -5.93 11.25
CA ASP A 68 -10.88 -6.71 11.14
C ASP A 68 -10.81 -7.48 9.81
N ARG A 69 -11.95 -8.00 9.34
CA ARG A 69 -12.03 -8.63 8.01
C ARG A 69 -11.80 -7.63 6.89
N LEU A 70 -12.30 -6.40 7.03
CA LEU A 70 -12.03 -5.32 6.08
C LEU A 70 -10.55 -4.93 6.11
N VAL A 71 -9.91 -4.86 7.28
CA VAL A 71 -8.46 -4.60 7.40
C VAL A 71 -7.65 -5.70 6.71
N GLY A 72 -7.92 -6.97 7.00
CA GLY A 72 -7.26 -8.09 6.31
C GLY A 72 -7.46 -8.07 4.79
N ALA A 73 -8.68 -7.76 4.33
CA ALA A 73 -8.98 -7.61 2.90
C ALA A 73 -8.16 -6.49 2.24
N VAL A 74 -8.00 -5.34 2.91
CA VAL A 74 -7.20 -4.22 2.41
C VAL A 74 -5.71 -4.56 2.40
N LEU A 75 -5.19 -5.22 3.44
CA LEU A 75 -3.79 -5.68 3.47
C LEU A 75 -3.52 -6.67 2.33
N LYS A 76 -4.43 -7.61 2.08
CA LYS A 76 -4.34 -8.52 0.95
C LYS A 76 -4.38 -7.77 -0.39
N PHE A 77 -5.31 -6.83 -0.56
CA PHE A 77 -5.44 -6.03 -1.77
C PHE A 77 -4.15 -5.25 -2.10
N LEU A 78 -3.58 -4.57 -1.11
CA LEU A 78 -2.31 -3.84 -1.27
C LEU A 78 -1.13 -4.80 -1.51
N GLY A 79 -1.10 -5.93 -0.79
CA GLY A 79 -0.11 -6.98 -1.00
C GLY A 79 -0.10 -7.53 -2.41
N ASP A 80 -1.27 -7.85 -2.97
CA ASP A 80 -1.40 -8.36 -4.33
C ASP A 80 -0.93 -7.32 -5.37
N ARG A 81 -1.28 -6.03 -5.18
CA ARG A 81 -0.82 -4.93 -6.05
C ARG A 81 0.70 -4.76 -6.02
N SER A 82 1.29 -4.67 -4.82
CA SER A 82 2.75 -4.56 -4.70
C SER A 82 3.46 -5.81 -5.23
N GLY A 83 2.88 -7.00 -5.03
CA GLY A 83 3.38 -8.25 -5.56
C GLY A 83 3.41 -8.28 -7.09
N ALA A 84 2.31 -7.91 -7.73
CA ALA A 84 2.24 -7.82 -9.19
C ALA A 84 3.26 -6.81 -9.76
N LEU A 85 3.48 -5.69 -9.06
CA LEU A 85 4.52 -4.73 -9.43
C LEU A 85 5.93 -5.33 -9.30
N ALA A 86 6.18 -6.07 -8.22
CA ALA A 86 7.45 -6.77 -8.00
C ALA A 86 7.74 -7.80 -9.10
N GLU A 87 6.73 -8.60 -9.46
CA GLU A 87 6.82 -9.59 -10.54
C GLU A 87 7.14 -8.97 -11.89
N SER A 88 6.67 -7.73 -12.14
CA SER A 88 6.99 -6.99 -13.37
C SER A 88 8.44 -6.47 -13.43
N GLY A 89 9.21 -6.61 -12.34
CA GLY A 89 10.59 -6.10 -12.24
C GLY A 89 10.68 -4.57 -12.11
N ARG A 90 9.55 -3.88 -11.93
CA ARG A 90 9.46 -2.42 -11.85
C ARG A 90 9.45 -1.87 -10.42
N LEU A 91 9.40 -2.76 -9.43
CA LEU A 91 9.34 -2.36 -8.03
C LEU A 91 10.65 -1.68 -7.61
N THR A 92 10.53 -0.45 -7.13
CA THR A 92 11.60 0.28 -6.45
C THR A 92 11.19 0.53 -5.00
N THR A 93 12.17 0.82 -4.15
CA THR A 93 11.96 1.24 -2.75
C THR A 93 11.12 2.53 -2.65
N ASP A 94 11.16 3.37 -3.68
CA ASP A 94 10.40 4.61 -3.78
C ASP A 94 9.02 4.49 -4.44
N ASP A 95 8.61 3.28 -4.81
CA ASP A 95 7.34 3.10 -5.51
C ASP A 95 6.14 3.53 -4.62
N PRO A 96 5.23 4.39 -5.11
CA PRO A 96 4.10 4.88 -4.33
C PRO A 96 3.16 3.77 -3.81
N GLU A 97 2.95 2.71 -4.58
CA GLU A 97 2.10 1.58 -4.18
C GLU A 97 2.74 0.78 -3.06
N LEU A 98 4.04 0.51 -3.18
CA LEU A 98 4.81 -0.13 -2.10
C LEU A 98 4.78 0.75 -0.85
N ARG A 99 5.05 2.05 -1.00
CA ARG A 99 5.03 3.01 0.11
C ARG A 99 3.67 3.02 0.81
N ARG A 100 2.56 3.08 0.05
CA ARG A 100 1.20 3.04 0.61
C ARG A 100 0.95 1.75 1.38
N HIS A 101 1.30 0.60 0.81
CA HIS A 101 1.17 -0.69 1.48
C HIS A 101 1.96 -0.74 2.79
N LEU A 102 3.23 -0.33 2.78
CA LEU A 102 4.09 -0.30 3.96
C LEU A 102 3.55 0.67 5.04
N THR A 103 3.04 1.83 4.66
CA THR A 103 2.39 2.79 5.59
C THR A 103 1.15 2.18 6.25
N VAL A 104 0.29 1.51 5.47
CA VAL A 104 -0.90 0.84 6.02
C VAL A 104 -0.49 -0.28 6.98
N LEU A 105 0.52 -1.08 6.62
CA LEU A 105 1.06 -2.12 7.49
C LEU A 105 1.55 -1.58 8.82
N ALA A 106 2.40 -0.55 8.78
CA ALA A 106 2.95 0.08 9.97
C ALA A 106 1.85 0.57 10.92
N ARG A 107 0.81 1.20 10.37
CA ARG A 107 -0.31 1.71 11.16
C ARG A 107 -1.21 0.63 11.70
N CYS A 108 -1.45 -0.45 10.95
CA CYS A 108 -2.15 -1.61 11.49
C CYS A 108 -1.39 -2.18 12.70
N ILE A 109 -0.06 -2.30 12.60
CA ILE A 109 0.78 -2.77 13.72
C ILE A 109 0.69 -1.82 14.92
N LEU A 110 0.82 -0.51 14.69
CA LEU A 110 0.75 0.50 15.76
C LEU A 110 -0.63 0.59 16.41
N ASP A 111 -1.70 0.35 15.65
CA ASP A 111 -3.07 0.28 16.15
C ASP A 111 -3.38 -1.07 16.85
N GLY A 112 -2.42 -1.99 16.93
CA GLY A 112 -2.55 -3.27 17.63
C GLY A 112 -3.25 -4.38 16.84
N TYR A 113 -3.40 -4.23 15.53
CA TYR A 113 -3.94 -5.30 14.69
C TYR A 113 -2.92 -6.45 14.55
N PRO A 114 -3.37 -7.71 14.60
CA PRO A 114 -2.49 -8.87 14.42
C PRO A 114 -2.18 -9.08 12.93
N VAL A 115 -1.33 -8.21 12.36
CA VAL A 115 -1.01 -8.22 10.92
C VAL A 115 -0.48 -9.58 10.44
N GLY A 116 0.30 -10.28 11.26
CA GLY A 116 0.79 -11.62 10.92
C GLY A 116 -0.31 -12.68 10.79
N GLU A 117 -1.47 -12.48 11.41
CA GLU A 117 -2.65 -13.35 11.28
C GLU A 117 -3.58 -12.86 10.16
N LEU A 118 -3.69 -11.54 9.97
CA LEU A 118 -4.57 -10.94 8.96
C LEU A 118 -3.99 -10.98 7.54
N GLN A 119 -2.67 -10.96 7.40
CA GLN A 119 -1.97 -11.05 6.12
C GLN A 119 -1.27 -12.39 5.99
N GLU A 120 -1.91 -13.31 5.29
CA GLU A 120 -1.41 -14.67 5.09
C GLU A 120 -0.28 -14.76 4.03
N ARG A 121 -0.11 -13.73 3.19
CA ARG A 121 0.85 -13.73 2.08
C ARG A 121 1.62 -12.41 1.99
N PHE A 122 2.94 -12.54 1.81
CA PHE A 122 3.88 -11.43 1.62
C PHE A 122 4.60 -11.57 0.26
N PRO A 123 3.90 -11.34 -0.87
CA PRO A 123 4.41 -11.66 -2.20
C PRO A 123 5.72 -10.93 -2.54
N VAL A 124 5.86 -9.66 -2.12
CA VAL A 124 7.10 -8.89 -2.31
C VAL A 124 8.28 -9.54 -1.59
N MET A 125 8.10 -9.94 -0.32
CA MET A 125 9.15 -10.59 0.46
C MET A 125 9.49 -11.96 -0.13
N ALA A 126 8.48 -12.74 -0.51
CA ALA A 126 8.67 -14.04 -1.15
C ALA A 126 9.49 -13.91 -2.45
N LEU A 127 9.16 -12.93 -3.29
CA LEU A 127 9.90 -12.67 -4.53
C LEU A 127 11.33 -12.21 -4.26
N MET A 128 11.55 -11.34 -3.27
CA MET A 128 12.89 -10.90 -2.88
C MET A 128 13.73 -12.05 -2.33
N ILE A 129 13.15 -12.92 -1.51
CA ILE A 129 13.81 -14.13 -0.98
C ILE A 129 14.20 -15.04 -2.13
N GLU A 130 13.27 -15.32 -3.07
CA GLU A 130 13.54 -16.14 -4.25
C GLU A 130 14.70 -15.56 -5.07
N ARG A 131 14.73 -14.24 -5.24
CA ARG A 131 15.74 -13.55 -6.04
C ARG A 131 17.13 -13.57 -5.42
N ILE A 132 17.25 -13.45 -4.10
CA ILE A 132 18.55 -13.47 -3.42
C ILE A 132 19.01 -14.86 -2.98
N ARG A 133 18.10 -15.84 -2.89
CA ARG A 133 18.44 -17.22 -2.48
C ARG A 133 19.69 -17.78 -3.21
N PRO A 134 19.87 -17.60 -4.54
CA PRO A 134 21.06 -18.10 -5.24
C PRO A 134 22.39 -17.47 -4.77
N GLU A 135 22.37 -16.22 -4.27
CA GLU A 135 23.56 -15.50 -3.82
C GLU A 135 23.97 -15.88 -2.38
N LEU A 136 23.00 -16.20 -1.51
CA LEU A 136 23.23 -16.41 -0.07
C LEU A 136 23.28 -17.89 0.36
N GLY A 137 23.03 -18.84 -0.54
CA GLY A 137 23.24 -20.27 -0.32
C GLY A 137 22.34 -20.96 0.72
N SER A 138 21.43 -20.25 1.39
CA SER A 138 20.43 -20.83 2.30
C SER A 138 19.15 -19.99 2.42
N ASP A 139 18.00 -20.66 2.62
CA ASP A 139 16.71 -19.99 2.82
C ASP A 139 16.69 -19.09 4.05
N ARG A 140 17.36 -19.53 5.13
CA ARG A 140 17.45 -18.75 6.37
C ARG A 140 18.24 -17.46 6.17
N ALA A 141 19.36 -17.50 5.46
CA ALA A 141 20.16 -16.31 5.17
C ALA A 141 19.39 -15.34 4.27
N ALA A 142 18.75 -15.84 3.22
CA ALA A 142 17.88 -15.03 2.35
C ALA A 142 16.72 -14.38 3.12
N GLY A 143 16.05 -15.15 3.98
CA GLY A 143 14.98 -14.65 4.84
C GLY A 143 15.45 -13.54 5.78
N LEU A 144 16.59 -13.72 6.45
CA LEU A 144 17.17 -12.70 7.34
C LEU A 144 17.58 -11.44 6.59
N ALA A 145 18.25 -11.57 5.43
CA ALA A 145 18.67 -10.44 4.62
C ALA A 145 17.45 -9.61 4.15
N VAL A 146 16.41 -10.27 3.66
CA VAL A 146 15.17 -9.60 3.22
C VAL A 146 14.43 -8.96 4.39
N ALA A 147 14.38 -9.61 5.56
CA ALA A 147 13.80 -9.02 6.76
C ALA A 147 14.56 -7.76 7.22
N HIS A 148 15.89 -7.78 7.19
CA HIS A 148 16.71 -6.61 7.51
C HIS A 148 16.48 -5.47 6.53
N LEU A 149 16.44 -5.76 5.22
CA LEU A 149 16.12 -4.75 4.22
C LEU A 149 14.73 -4.15 4.41
N ALA A 150 13.73 -5.00 4.68
CA ALA A 150 12.36 -4.56 4.93
C ALA A 150 12.30 -3.64 6.15
N ALA A 151 12.95 -4.01 7.25
CA ALA A 151 13.01 -3.20 8.46
C ALA A 151 13.74 -1.87 8.23
N PHE A 152 14.85 -1.89 7.49
CA PHE A 152 15.62 -0.70 7.16
C PHE A 152 14.83 0.28 6.27
N ALA A 153 14.23 -0.22 5.19
CA ALA A 153 13.41 0.57 4.28
C ALA A 153 12.18 1.15 4.99
N MET A 154 11.49 0.35 5.82
CA MET A 154 10.35 0.79 6.62
C MET A 154 10.77 1.86 7.64
N GLY A 155 11.90 1.66 8.33
CA GLY A 155 12.42 2.60 9.30
C GLY A 155 12.69 3.96 8.67
N TRP A 156 13.34 3.98 7.50
CA TRP A 156 13.55 5.22 6.78
C TRP A 156 12.23 5.87 6.35
N GLN A 157 11.34 5.11 5.70
CA GLN A 157 10.06 5.62 5.23
C GLN A 157 9.22 6.27 6.35
N LEU A 158 9.18 5.67 7.54
CA LEU A 158 8.34 6.14 8.65
C LEU A 158 8.98 7.27 9.47
N LEU A 159 10.31 7.26 9.57
CA LEU A 159 11.04 8.13 10.50
C LEU A 159 11.90 9.17 9.79
N GLU A 160 11.95 9.19 8.46
CA GLU A 160 12.85 10.04 7.68
C GLU A 160 12.90 11.51 8.13
N PRO A 161 11.77 12.25 8.29
CA PRO A 161 11.84 13.64 8.72
C PRO A 161 12.49 13.80 10.09
N PHE A 162 12.20 12.87 11.00
CA PHE A 162 12.81 12.83 12.32
C PHE A 162 14.30 12.45 12.25
N LEU A 163 14.65 11.41 11.50
CA LEU A 163 16.03 10.92 11.35
C LEU A 163 16.93 11.96 10.68
N ARG A 164 16.45 12.63 9.62
CA ARG A 164 17.18 13.74 8.98
C ARG A 164 17.47 14.85 9.98
N SER A 165 16.48 15.22 10.79
CA SER A 165 16.66 16.24 11.81
C SER A 165 17.62 15.80 12.91
N ALA A 166 17.40 14.61 13.49
CA ALA A 166 18.17 14.08 14.61
C ALA A 166 19.63 13.77 14.26
N ALA A 167 19.90 13.38 13.01
CA ALA A 167 21.25 13.08 12.52
C ALA A 167 21.95 14.29 11.87
N GLY A 168 21.31 15.46 11.81
CA GLY A 168 21.90 16.66 11.18
C GLY A 168 22.01 16.58 9.65
N LEU A 169 21.13 15.81 8.99
CA LEU A 169 21.08 15.60 7.54
C LEU A 169 20.03 16.49 6.85
N GLN A 170 19.69 17.64 7.45
CA GLN A 170 18.61 18.51 6.94
C GLN A 170 18.93 19.12 5.57
N ASP A 171 20.22 19.35 5.29
CA ASP A 171 20.71 19.91 4.02
C ASP A 171 20.99 18.83 2.95
N LEU A 172 20.86 17.55 3.29
CA LEU A 172 21.14 16.44 2.38
C LEU A 172 20.02 16.35 1.33
N GLY A 173 20.41 16.40 0.05
CA GLY A 173 19.45 16.28 -1.05
C GLY A 173 18.84 14.88 -1.13
N ASP A 174 17.58 14.78 -1.54
CA ASP A 174 16.85 13.50 -1.59
C ASP A 174 17.53 12.44 -2.46
N ALA A 175 18.18 12.84 -3.55
CA ALA A 175 18.89 11.92 -4.44
C ALA A 175 20.16 11.34 -3.77
N GLU A 176 20.88 12.16 -3.00
CA GLU A 176 22.08 11.73 -2.27
C GLU A 176 21.71 10.79 -1.14
N LEU A 177 20.63 11.11 -0.43
CA LEU A 177 20.08 10.25 0.60
C LEU A 177 19.64 8.89 0.04
N ARG A 178 18.91 8.88 -1.08
CA ARG A 178 18.47 7.65 -1.75
C ARG A 178 19.65 6.78 -2.15
N ALA A 179 20.71 7.38 -2.72
CA ALA A 179 21.94 6.66 -3.05
C ALA A 179 22.61 6.05 -1.81
N ALA A 180 22.65 6.77 -0.68
CA ALA A 180 23.21 6.25 0.56
C ALA A 180 22.42 5.06 1.13
N ILE A 181 21.09 5.11 1.06
CA ILE A 181 20.19 4.02 1.48
C ILE A 181 20.40 2.79 0.60
N ASP A 182 20.44 2.98 -0.72
CA ASP A 182 20.67 1.90 -1.69
C ASP A 182 22.04 1.24 -1.49
N GLU A 183 23.08 2.03 -1.18
CA GLU A 183 24.41 1.50 -0.85
C GLU A 183 24.38 0.64 0.43
N GLN A 184 23.69 1.10 1.49
CA GLN A 184 23.54 0.29 2.70
C GLN A 184 22.75 -0.98 2.45
N ALA A 185 21.68 -0.91 1.65
CA ALA A 185 20.91 -2.08 1.26
C ALA A 185 21.77 -3.10 0.50
N ALA A 186 22.63 -2.65 -0.42
CA ALA A 186 23.55 -3.51 -1.15
C ALA A 186 24.55 -4.24 -0.24
N ARG A 187 25.03 -3.60 0.85
CA ARG A 187 25.90 -4.24 1.84
C ARG A 187 25.19 -5.35 2.61
N ILE A 188 23.90 -5.20 2.92
CA ILE A 188 23.09 -6.23 3.59
C ILE A 188 22.93 -7.48 2.69
N LEU A 189 22.84 -7.27 1.38
CA LEU A 189 22.70 -8.36 0.41
C LEU A 189 24.02 -9.09 0.10
N ARG A 190 25.16 -8.49 0.44
CA ARG A 190 26.51 -9.05 0.26
C ARG A 190 27.30 -8.99 1.57
N PRO A 191 26.87 -9.74 2.60
CA PRO A 191 27.51 -9.73 3.92
C PRO A 191 28.92 -10.32 3.90
#